data_AF-A0A7J6BJ69-F1
#
_entry.id   AF-A0A7J6BJ69-F1
#
_cell.length_a   1.000
_cell.length_b   1.000
_cell.length_c   1.000
_cell.angle_alpha   90.00
_cell.angle_beta   90.00
_cell.angle_gamma   90.00
#
_symmetry.space_group_name_H-M   'P 1'
#
loop_
_entity.id
_entity.type
_entity.pdbx_description
1 polymer ?
#
loop_
_entity_poly.entity_id
_entity_poly.type
_entity_poly.pdbx_seq_one_letter_code
_entity_poly.pdbx_strand_id
1 'polypeptide(L)' 'MSGLNRSFNLLRGVMRPQIIPKANISSKPAKHVLSVGEQVFVMVTMFVTILGPSGWVLTHLEDYKKRPGGAE' A
#
# COMPACT_ATOMS: atom_id res chain seq x y z
N MET A 1 -2.25 -21.28 47.14
CA MET A 1 -1.54 -20.42 46.17
C MET A 1 -1.67 -20.98 44.75
N SER A 2 -2.90 -21.08 44.21
CA SER A 2 -3.20 -21.83 42.98
C SER A 2 -3.36 -20.95 41.72
N GLY A 3 -3.69 -19.66 41.90
CA GLY A 3 -3.97 -18.74 40.79
C GLY A 3 -2.73 -18.39 39.94
N LEU A 4 -1.55 -18.30 40.57
CA LEU A 4 -0.32 -17.90 39.88
C LEU A 4 0.17 -18.98 38.89
N ASN A 5 0.01 -20.26 39.24
CA ASN A 5 0.38 -21.39 38.37
C ASN A 5 -0.46 -21.45 37.08
N ARG A 6 -1.72 -21.00 37.13
CA ARG A 6 -2.59 -21.01 35.94
C ARG A 6 -2.17 -19.97 34.92
N SER A 7 -1.79 -18.77 35.37
CA SER A 7 -1.29 -17.69 34.51
C SER A 7 0.05 -18.05 33.86
N PHE A 8 0.96 -18.69 34.62
CA PHE A 8 2.23 -19.18 34.06
C PHE A 8 2.05 -20.26 32.99
N ASN A 9 1.03 -21.12 33.12
CA ASN A 9 0.73 -22.12 32.10
C ASN A 9 0.16 -21.52 30.80
N LEU A 10 -0.55 -20.40 30.87
CA LEU A 10 -1.01 -19.67 29.67
C LEU A 10 0.16 -18.98 28.96
N LEU A 11 1.04 -18.32 29.72
CA LEU A 11 2.28 -17.72 29.20
C LEU A 11 3.21 -18.76 28.56
N ARG A 12 3.26 -19.98 29.11
CA ARG A 12 3.99 -21.11 28.49
C ARG A 12 3.44 -21.49 27.11
N GLY A 13 2.15 -21.31 26.84
CA GLY A 13 1.57 -21.56 25.51
C GLY A 13 2.03 -20.55 24.46
N VAL A 14 2.18 -19.28 24.86
CA VAL A 14 2.64 -18.17 24.00
C VAL A 14 4.15 -18.25 23.74
N MET A 15 4.94 -18.67 24.74
CA MET A 15 6.39 -18.84 24.58
C MET A 15 6.79 -20.14 23.89
N ARG A 16 5.84 -21.03 23.57
CA ARG A 16 6.13 -22.21 22.74
C ARG A 16 6.41 -21.75 21.31
N PRO A 17 7.57 -22.08 20.73
CA PRO A 17 7.87 -21.74 19.35
C PRO A 17 6.75 -22.26 18.45
N GLN A 18 6.03 -21.33 17.82
CA GLN A 18 4.98 -21.67 16.87
C GLN A 18 5.67 -22.27 15.65
N ILE A 19 5.53 -23.59 15.48
CA ILE A 19 5.95 -24.30 14.27
C ILE A 19 4.93 -23.92 13.20
N ILE A 20 5.12 -22.75 12.60
CA ILE A 20 4.32 -22.30 11.46
C ILE A 20 4.91 -23.01 10.24
N PRO A 21 4.12 -23.77 9.47
CA PRO A 21 4.56 -24.30 8.19
C PRO A 21 4.91 -23.12 7.28
N LYS A 22 6.20 -22.81 7.16
CA LYS A 22 6.67 -21.84 6.18
C LYS A 22 6.85 -22.60 4.88
N ALA A 23 5.98 -22.34 3.91
CA ALA A 23 6.22 -22.76 2.55
C ALA A 23 7.58 -22.18 2.12
N ASN A 24 8.50 -23.03 1.68
CA ASN A 24 9.79 -22.58 1.14
C ASN A 24 9.57 -21.98 -0.25
N ILE A 25 9.05 -20.76 -0.28
CA ILE A 25 8.80 -20.00 -1.50
C ILE A 25 10.10 -19.29 -1.84
N SER A 26 10.81 -19.85 -2.80
CA SER A 26 11.97 -19.21 -3.41
C SER A 26 11.64 -18.83 -4.85
N SER A 27 12.03 -17.62 -5.24
CA SER A 27 11.90 -17.15 -6.61
C SER A 27 13.20 -17.31 -7.36
N LYS A 28 13.11 -17.72 -8.64
CA LYS A 28 14.26 -17.62 -9.56
C LYS A 28 14.65 -16.13 -9.74
N PRO A 29 15.91 -15.81 -10.04
CA PRO A 29 16.33 -14.45 -10.35
C PRO A 29 15.46 -13.83 -11.46
N ALA A 30 15.33 -12.51 -11.44
CA ALA A 30 14.56 -11.79 -12.46
C ALA A 30 15.14 -12.10 -13.85
N LYS A 31 14.28 -12.49 -14.79
CA LYS A 31 14.67 -12.69 -16.20
C LYS A 31 15.19 -11.40 -16.83
N HIS A 32 14.61 -10.27 -16.42
CA HIS A 32 15.05 -8.93 -16.76
C HIS A 32 15.16 -8.13 -15.48
N VAL A 33 16.39 -7.75 -15.12
CA VAL A 33 16.64 -6.90 -13.95
C VAL A 33 16.30 -5.48 -14.37
N LEU A 34 15.29 -4.90 -13.72
CA LEU A 34 14.93 -3.50 -13.93
C LEU A 34 16.02 -2.63 -13.31
N SER A 35 16.53 -1.69 -14.09
CA SER A 35 17.38 -0.63 -13.58
C SER A 35 16.57 0.33 -12.71
N VAL A 36 17.25 1.06 -11.83
CA VAL A 36 16.64 2.11 -11.02
C VAL A 36 15.94 3.15 -11.91
N GLY A 37 16.53 3.48 -13.07
CA GLY A 37 15.95 4.44 -14.02
C GLY A 37 14.61 3.97 -14.59
N GLU A 38 14.51 2.71 -15.03
CA GLU A 38 13.24 2.15 -15.54
C GLU A 38 12.17 2.11 -14.46
N GLN A 39 12.54 1.74 -13.25
CA GLN A 39 11.60 1.68 -12.14
C GLN A 39 11.06 3.06 -11.77
N VAL A 40 11.93 4.08 -11.69
CA VAL A 40 11.52 5.46 -11.42
C VAL A 40 10.62 5.98 -12.53
N PHE A 41 10.97 5.72 -13.79
CA PHE A 41 10.17 6.16 -14.94
C PHE A 41 8.74 5.59 -14.89
N VAL A 42 8.58 4.30 -14.66
CA VAL A 42 7.26 3.65 -14.59
C VAL A 42 6.46 4.17 -13.41
N MET A 43 7.09 4.33 -12.24
CA MET A 43 6.42 4.86 -11.05
C MET A 43 5.92 6.28 -11.30
N VAL A 44 6.78 7.19 -11.78
CA VAL A 44 6.38 8.57 -12.10
C VAL A 44 5.26 8.58 -13.15
N THR A 45 5.38 7.76 -14.20
CA THR A 45 4.35 7.66 -15.25
C THR A 45 3.00 7.25 -14.66
N MET A 46 2.96 6.22 -13.80
CA MET A 46 1.73 5.78 -13.13
C MET A 46 1.08 6.91 -12.32
N PHE A 47 1.88 7.68 -11.57
CA PHE A 47 1.35 8.79 -10.79
C PHE A 47 0.84 9.93 -11.69
N VAL A 48 1.60 10.32 -12.72
CA VAL A 48 1.23 11.41 -13.63
C VAL A 48 -0.02 11.08 -14.42
N THR A 49 -0.23 9.83 -14.85
CA THR A 49 -1.41 9.44 -15.62
C THR A 49 -2.70 9.50 -14.81
N ILE A 50 -2.64 9.29 -13.49
CA ILE A 50 -3.80 9.40 -12.60
C ILE A 50 -3.97 10.84 -12.09
N LEU A 51 -2.89 11.43 -11.59
CA LEU A 51 -2.92 12.73 -10.92
C LEU A 51 -2.98 13.89 -11.91
N GLY A 52 -2.44 13.75 -13.12
CA GLY A 52 -2.47 14.79 -14.14
C GLY A 52 -3.89 15.20 -14.54
N PRO A 53 -4.72 14.25 -15.04
CA PRO A 53 -6.11 14.54 -15.38
C PRO A 53 -6.92 14.98 -14.15
N SER A 54 -6.70 14.35 -13.00
CA SER A 54 -7.38 14.71 -11.75
C SER A 54 -7.05 16.13 -11.32
N GLY A 55 -5.77 16.51 -11.36
CA GLY A 55 -5.28 17.85 -11.05
C GLY A 55 -5.89 18.88 -11.99
N TRP A 56 -5.93 18.60 -13.30
CA TRP A 56 -6.58 19.48 -14.27
C TRP A 56 -8.06 19.73 -13.94
N VAL A 57 -8.83 18.68 -13.66
CA VAL A 57 -10.25 18.83 -13.29
C VAL A 57 -10.40 19.66 -12.02
N LEU A 58 -9.57 19.40 -11.01
CA LEU A 58 -9.65 20.07 -9.71
C LEU A 58 -9.26 21.55 -9.79
N THR A 59 -8.31 21.93 -10.64
CA THR A 59 -7.93 23.35 -10.80
C THR A 59 -8.99 24.19 -11.51
N HIS A 60 -9.86 23.55 -12.31
CA HIS A 60 -10.90 24.23 -13.08
C HIS A 60 -12.29 24.22 -12.41
N LEU A 61 -12.39 23.78 -11.15
CA LEU A 61 -13.67 23.69 -10.45
C LEU A 61 -14.42 25.03 -10.37
N GLU A 62 -13.71 26.16 -10.20
CA GLU A 62 -14.34 27.47 -10.15
C GLU A 62 -14.91 27.91 -11.49
N ASP A 63 -14.27 27.51 -12.59
CA ASP A 63 -14.78 27.81 -13.93
C ASP A 63 -15.97 26.92 -14.28
N TYR A 64 -15.99 25.67 -13.81
CA TYR A 64 -17.16 24.79 -13.98
C TYR A 64 -18.40 25.26 -13.21
N LYS A 65 -18.22 26.04 -12.14
CA LYS A 65 -19.34 26.62 -11.37
C LYS A 65 -20.02 27.79 -12.09
N LYS A 66 -19.33 28.47 -13.00
CA LYS A 66 -19.87 29.60 -13.76
C LYS A 66 -20.79 29.06 -14.86
N ARG A 67 -22.12 29.21 -14.69
CA ARG A 67 -23.09 28.88 -15.74
C ARG A 67 -23.10 29.98 -16.81
N PRO A 68 -22.98 29.66 -18.11
CA PRO A 68 -23.26 30.62 -19.16
C PRO A 68 -24.77 30.95 -19.12
N GLY A 69 -25.13 32.10 -18.54
CA GLY A 69 -26.51 32.57 -18.44
C GLY A 69 -27.07 32.80 -17.02
N GLY A 70 -26.26 32.71 -15.96
CA GLY A 70 -26.66 33.18 -14.63
C GLY A 70 -26.51 34.70 -14.55
N ALA A 71 -27.63 35.42 -14.43
CA ALA A 71 -27.71 36.87 -14.37
C ALA A 71 -26.88 37.48 -13.22
N GLU A 72 -26.27 38.65 -13.50
CA GLU A 72 -26.03 39.70 -12.50
C GLU A 72 -27.35 40.33 -12.07
#